data_AF-A0A497E6N4-F1
#
_entry.id   AF-A0A497E6N4-F1
#
_cell.length_a   1.000
_cell.length_b   1.000
_cell.length_c   1.000
_cell.angle_alpha   90.00
_cell.angle_beta   90.00
_cell.angle_gamma   90.00
#
_symmetry.space_group_name_H-M   'P 1'
#
loop_
_entity.id
_entity.type
_entity.pdbx_description
1 polymer ?
#
loop_
_entity_poly.entity_id
_entity_poly.type
_entity_poly.pdbx_seq_one_letter_code
_entity_poly.pdbx_strand_id
1 'polypeptide(L)'
;MTPPNLSIVLIMLCFWVTLWLVNRFLIRPVNTVLDQRHDRIDGAQKEWTAKNEELLSATAQIEDELIEAARAAAKTRETYRAGAQQEKQHHLDTARSDAEERLALALKRLSQDAEKARADLKERAEGLARDFAQRLLGREVHQ
;
A
#
# COMPACT_ATOMS: atom_id res chain seq x y z
N MET A 1 88.72 -26.00 -52.11
CA MET A 1 88.01 -25.01 -51.29
C MET A 1 87.44 -23.96 -52.23
N THR A 2 86.24 -24.19 -52.74
CA THR A 2 85.56 -23.24 -53.62
C THR A 2 85.11 -22.04 -52.77
N PRO A 3 85.30 -20.79 -53.24
CA PRO A 3 85.03 -19.62 -52.42
C PRO A 3 83.54 -19.56 -52.05
N PRO A 4 83.19 -18.88 -50.94
CA PRO A 4 81.79 -18.71 -50.54
C PRO A 4 80.98 -18.14 -51.71
N ASN A 5 80.01 -18.92 -52.18
CA ASN A 5 79.20 -18.54 -53.33
C ASN A 5 78.40 -17.27 -52.97
N LEU A 6 78.78 -16.15 -53.59
CA LEU A 6 78.08 -14.86 -53.49
C LEU A 6 76.56 -15.01 -53.72
N SER A 7 76.15 -16.00 -54.53
CA SER A 7 74.76 -16.37 -54.74
C SER A 7 74.00 -16.74 -53.47
N ILE A 8 74.61 -17.44 -52.50
CA ILE A 8 73.95 -17.79 -51.23
C ILE A 8 73.69 -16.54 -50.40
N VAL A 9 74.65 -15.62 -50.35
CA VAL A 9 74.52 -14.34 -49.64
C VAL A 9 73.44 -13.47 -50.31
N LEU A 10 73.40 -13.44 -51.64
CA LEU A 10 72.36 -12.75 -52.41
C LEU A 10 70.97 -13.34 -52.15
N ILE A 11 70.83 -14.67 -52.19
CA ILE A 11 69.56 -15.36 -51.90
C ILE A 11 69.11 -15.09 -50.47
N MET A 12 70.03 -15.10 -49.49
CA MET A 12 69.73 -14.78 -48.09
C MET A 12 69.22 -13.34 -47.96
N LEU A 13 69.85 -12.38 -48.64
CA LEU A 13 69.41 -10.99 -48.66
C LEU A 13 67.99 -10.87 -49.26
N CYS A 14 67.74 -11.49 -50.41
CA CYS A 14 66.42 -11.51 -51.03
C CYS A 14 65.36 -12.17 -50.12
N PHE A 15 65.70 -13.26 -49.43
CA PHE A 15 64.80 -13.92 -48.47
C PHE A 15 64.44 -12.98 -47.32
N TRP A 16 65.43 -12.31 -46.72
CA TRP A 16 65.19 -11.35 -45.63
C TRP A 16 64.35 -10.16 -46.08
N VAL A 17 64.61 -9.62 -47.27
CA VAL A 17 63.81 -8.53 -47.86
C VAL A 17 62.36 -8.99 -48.08
N THR A 18 62.14 -10.18 -48.64
CA THR A 18 60.79 -10.74 -48.83
C THR A 18 60.10 -11.01 -47.50
N LEU A 19 60.81 -11.57 -46.51
CA LEU A 19 60.27 -11.82 -45.17
C LEU A 19 59.86 -10.51 -44.50
N TRP A 20 60.68 -9.47 -44.62
CA TRP A 20 60.34 -8.13 -44.13
C TRP A 20 59.12 -7.55 -44.85
N LEU A 21 59.05 -7.71 -46.17
CA LEU A 21 57.92 -7.24 -46.98
C LEU A 21 56.63 -7.97 -46.59
N VAL A 22 56.63 -9.29 -46.48
CA VAL A 22 55.47 -10.11 -46.07
C VAL A 22 55.05 -9.78 -44.64
N ASN A 23 55.99 -9.65 -43.71
CA ASN A 23 55.67 -9.29 -42.34
C ASN A 23 55.01 -7.91 -42.26
N ARG A 24 55.50 -6.94 -43.03
CA ARG A 24 54.95 -5.58 -43.08
C ARG A 24 53.61 -5.51 -43.81
N PHE A 25 53.45 -6.18 -44.95
CA PHE A 25 52.31 -6.04 -45.85
C PHE A 25 51.20 -7.08 -45.65
N LEU A 26 51.50 -8.27 -45.10
CA LEU A 26 50.51 -9.33 -44.91
C LEU A 26 50.24 -9.58 -43.42
N ILE A 27 51.28 -9.93 -42.65
CA ILE A 27 51.08 -10.43 -41.27
C ILE A 27 50.47 -9.34 -40.38
N ARG A 28 51.04 -8.13 -40.39
CA ARG A 28 50.51 -7.01 -39.60
C ARG A 28 49.06 -6.64 -39.94
N PRO A 29 48.68 -6.34 -41.20
CA PRO A 29 47.31 -5.95 -41.49
C PRO A 29 46.29 -7.07 -41.28
N VAL A 30 46.66 -8.34 -41.55
CA VAL A 30 45.76 -9.48 -41.29
C VAL A 30 45.50 -9.64 -39.80
N ASN A 31 46.54 -9.55 -38.95
CA ASN A 31 46.36 -9.60 -37.51
C ASN A 31 45.50 -8.43 -37.00
N THR A 32 45.73 -7.21 -37.50
CA THR A 32 44.89 -6.06 -37.13
C THR A 32 43.41 -6.27 -37.46
N VAL A 33 43.09 -6.89 -38.60
CA VAL A 33 41.70 -7.18 -38.97
C VAL A 33 41.09 -8.28 -38.09
N LEU A 34 41.89 -9.29 -37.74
CA LEU A 34 41.45 -10.35 -36.82
C LEU A 34 41.20 -9.80 -35.41
N ASP A 35 42.11 -8.96 -34.90
CA ASP A 35 41.96 -8.29 -33.60
C ASP A 35 40.72 -7.40 -33.59
N GLN A 36 40.51 -6.58 -34.64
CA GLN A 36 39.30 -5.76 -34.76
C GLN A 36 38.00 -6.57 -34.77
N ARG A 37 38.01 -7.77 -35.38
CA ARG A 37 36.83 -8.65 -35.36
C ARG A 37 36.60 -9.24 -33.97
N HIS A 38 37.67 -9.66 -33.31
CA HIS A 38 37.61 -10.18 -31.95
C HIS A 38 37.08 -9.09 -31.00
N ASP A 39 37.66 -7.90 -31.04
CA ASP A 39 37.27 -6.76 -30.21
C ASP A 39 35.81 -6.33 -30.44
N ARG A 40 35.31 -6.40 -31.68
CA ARG A 40 33.91 -6.10 -31.98
C ARG A 40 32.96 -7.13 -31.41
N ILE A 41 33.31 -8.42 -31.50
CA ILE A 41 32.47 -9.50 -30.97
C ILE A 41 32.48 -9.46 -29.44
N ASP A 42 33.65 -9.36 -28.83
CA ASP A 42 33.80 -9.28 -27.38
C ASP A 42 33.18 -8.00 -26.83
N GLY A 43 33.36 -6.87 -27.53
CA GLY A 43 32.74 -5.59 -27.19
C GLY A 43 31.22 -5.68 -27.23
N ALA A 44 30.65 -6.23 -28.30
CA ALA A 44 29.20 -6.43 -28.42
C ALA A 44 28.66 -7.39 -27.34
N GLN A 45 29.39 -8.46 -27.02
CA GLN A 45 29.00 -9.40 -25.96
C GLN A 45 29.05 -8.75 -24.58
N LYS A 46 30.08 -7.95 -24.29
CA LYS A 46 30.21 -7.20 -23.03
C LYS A 46 29.13 -6.14 -22.91
N GLU A 47 28.84 -5.41 -23.98
CA GLU A 47 27.76 -4.41 -23.99
C GLU A 47 26.39 -5.08 -23.79
N TRP A 48 26.14 -6.19 -24.47
CA TRP A 48 24.89 -6.94 -24.32
C TRP A 48 24.72 -7.46 -22.89
N THR A 49 25.76 -8.08 -22.31
CA THR A 49 25.71 -8.58 -20.93
C THR A 49 25.49 -7.46 -19.92
N ALA A 50 26.22 -6.35 -20.03
CA ALA A 50 26.05 -5.19 -19.18
C ALA A 50 24.63 -4.59 -19.28
N LYS A 51 24.09 -4.45 -20.50
CA LYS A 51 22.74 -3.94 -20.71
C LYS A 51 21.66 -4.89 -20.22
N ASN A 52 21.86 -6.19 -20.39
CA ASN A 52 20.94 -7.20 -19.87
C ASN A 52 20.93 -7.19 -18.33
N GLU A 53 22.10 -7.06 -17.69
CA GLU A 53 22.20 -6.95 -16.23
C GLU A 53 21.55 -5.65 -15.72
N GLU A 54 21.78 -4.52 -16.39
CA GLU A 54 21.14 -3.24 -16.09
C GLU A 54 19.61 -3.36 -16.17
N LEU A 55 19.09 -3.96 -17.25
CA LEU A 55 17.64 -4.21 -17.41
C LEU A 55 17.09 -5.10 -16.30
N LEU A 56 17.75 -6.23 -16.00
CA LEU A 56 17.32 -7.15 -14.95
C LEU A 56 17.31 -6.47 -13.57
N SER A 57 18.34 -5.68 -13.28
CA SER A 57 18.42 -4.93 -12.02
C SER A 57 17.33 -3.86 -11.92
N ALA A 58 17.03 -3.15 -13.02
CA ALA A 58 15.97 -2.16 -13.07
C ALA A 58 14.60 -2.82 -12.92
N THR A 59 14.35 -3.96 -13.56
CA THR A 59 13.09 -4.69 -13.40
C THR A 59 12.93 -5.21 -11.97
N ALA A 60 13.99 -5.72 -11.35
CA ALA A 60 13.94 -6.16 -9.95
C ALA A 60 13.62 -5.01 -9.00
N GLN A 61 14.24 -3.84 -9.19
CA GLN A 61 13.94 -2.64 -8.41
C GLN A 61 12.49 -2.20 -8.56
N ILE A 62 11.95 -2.20 -9.78
CA ILE A 62 10.54 -1.85 -10.04
C ILE A 62 9.60 -2.86 -9.35
N GLU A 63 9.89 -4.16 -9.44
CA GLU A 63 9.09 -5.19 -8.78
C GLU A 63 9.10 -5.03 -7.25
N ASP A 64 10.26 -4.77 -6.66
CA ASP A 64 10.40 -4.52 -5.22
C ASP A 64 9.64 -3.26 -4.79
N GLU A 65 9.76 -2.16 -5.55
CA GLU A 65 9.01 -0.92 -5.30
C GLU A 65 7.50 -1.12 -5.39
N LEU A 66 7.03 -1.91 -6.37
CA LEU A 66 5.61 -2.25 -6.51
C LEU A 66 5.10 -3.08 -5.32
N ILE A 67 5.88 -4.06 -4.86
CA ILE A 67 5.53 -4.87 -3.69
C ILE A 67 5.46 -4.00 -2.43
N GLU A 68 6.44 -3.12 -2.21
CA GLU A 68 6.45 -2.22 -1.07
C GLU A 68 5.30 -1.20 -1.13
N ALA A 69 5.02 -0.63 -2.29
CA ALA A 69 3.87 0.25 -2.49
C ALA A 69 2.54 -0.48 -2.20
N ALA A 70 2.40 -1.73 -2.67
CA ALA A 70 1.21 -2.54 -2.39
C ALA A 70 1.06 -2.86 -0.89
N ARG A 71 2.17 -3.19 -0.21
CA ARG A 71 2.18 -3.40 1.26
C ARG A 71 1.82 -2.13 2.01
N ALA A 72 2.36 -0.99 1.62
CA ALA A 72 2.06 0.31 2.22
C ALA A 72 0.58 0.69 2.03
N ALA A 73 0.02 0.47 0.84
CA ALA A 73 -1.40 0.69 0.55
C ALA A 73 -2.30 -0.25 1.38
N ALA A 74 -1.96 -1.53 1.47
CA ALA A 74 -2.69 -2.51 2.28
C ALA A 74 -2.69 -2.13 3.77
N LYS A 75 -1.52 -1.77 4.32
CA LYS A 75 -1.37 -1.31 5.70
C LYS A 75 -2.19 -0.05 5.96
N THR A 76 -2.13 0.92 5.05
CA THR A 76 -2.92 2.14 5.14
C THR A 76 -4.41 1.81 5.18
N ARG A 77 -4.90 0.97 4.26
CA ARG A 77 -6.30 0.54 4.23
C ARG A 77 -6.73 -0.18 5.51
N GLU A 78 -5.86 -1.02 6.07
CA GLU A 78 -6.10 -1.69 7.34
C GLU A 78 -6.22 -0.70 8.50
N THR A 79 -5.32 0.28 8.59
CA THR A 79 -5.39 1.32 9.63
C THR A 79 -6.67 2.15 9.55
N TYR A 80 -7.09 2.55 8.35
CA TYR A 80 -8.35 3.26 8.15
C TYR A 80 -9.56 2.39 8.52
N ARG A 81 -9.55 1.11 8.16
CA ARG A 81 -10.63 0.19 8.50
C ARG A 81 -10.72 -0.05 10.01
N ALA A 82 -9.58 -0.22 10.68
CA ALA A 82 -9.52 -0.37 12.13
C ALA A 82 -10.00 0.90 12.84
N GLY A 83 -9.54 2.08 12.41
CA GLY A 83 -9.98 3.36 12.92
C GLY A 83 -11.48 3.59 12.73
N ALA A 84 -12.01 3.34 11.54
CA ALA A 84 -13.44 3.47 11.26
C ALA A 84 -14.28 2.49 12.09
N GLN A 85 -13.80 1.27 12.33
CA GLN A 85 -14.50 0.30 13.17
C GLN A 85 -14.50 0.73 14.64
N GLN A 86 -13.39 1.28 15.14
CA GLN A 86 -13.30 1.82 16.50
C GLN A 86 -14.22 3.03 16.67
N GLU A 87 -14.22 3.95 15.71
CA GLU A 87 -15.08 5.13 15.73
C GLU A 87 -16.56 4.74 15.67
N LYS A 88 -16.92 3.80 14.78
CA LYS A 88 -18.27 3.24 14.73
C LYS A 88 -18.69 2.64 16.07
N GLN A 89 -17.81 1.88 16.72
CA GLN A 89 -18.11 1.28 18.02
C GLN A 89 -18.32 2.35 19.08
N HIS A 90 -17.46 3.38 19.13
CA HIS A 90 -17.59 4.52 20.03
C HIS A 90 -18.93 5.26 19.84
N HIS A 91 -19.31 5.55 18.59
CA HIS A 91 -20.59 6.19 18.28
C HIS A 91 -21.78 5.33 18.68
N LEU A 92 -21.71 4.01 18.45
CA LEU A 92 -22.77 3.09 18.87
C LEU A 92 -22.91 3.01 20.39
N ASP A 93 -21.80 2.98 21.11
CA ASP A 93 -21.81 2.91 22.57
C ASP A 93 -22.32 4.23 23.19
N THR A 94 -21.93 5.37 22.61
CA THR A 94 -22.49 6.68 22.99
C THR A 94 -23.99 6.74 22.72
N ALA A 95 -24.44 6.34 21.53
CA ALA A 95 -25.85 6.34 21.18
C ALA A 95 -26.69 5.39 22.07
N ARG A 96 -26.10 4.26 22.50
CA ARG A 96 -26.72 3.34 23.48
C ARG A 96 -26.85 3.99 24.85
N SER A 97 -25.78 4.60 25.36
CA SER A 97 -25.80 5.34 26.63
C SER A 97 -26.86 6.45 26.61
N ASP A 98 -26.92 7.24 25.55
CA ASP A 98 -27.91 8.29 25.38
C ASP A 98 -29.34 7.73 25.33
N ALA A 99 -29.55 6.59 24.66
CA ALA A 99 -30.85 5.92 24.61
C ALA A 99 -31.28 5.41 25.98
N GLU A 100 -30.35 4.80 26.74
CA GLU A 100 -30.59 4.32 28.11
C GLU A 100 -30.92 5.47 29.05
N GLU A 101 -30.19 6.59 28.98
CA GLU A 101 -30.48 7.78 29.78
C GLU A 101 -31.86 8.36 29.45
N ARG A 102 -32.20 8.49 28.15
CA ARG A 102 -33.52 8.95 27.71
C ARG A 102 -34.63 8.02 28.18
N LEU A 103 -34.42 6.71 28.13
CA LEU A 103 -35.39 5.73 28.61
C LEU A 103 -35.61 5.86 30.11
N ALA A 104 -34.53 5.98 30.89
CA ALA A 104 -34.60 6.17 32.34
C ALA A 104 -35.34 7.47 32.72
N LEU A 105 -35.05 8.57 32.01
CA LEU A 105 -35.76 9.85 32.18
C LEU A 105 -37.24 9.75 31.82
N ALA A 106 -37.58 9.08 30.71
CA ALA A 106 -38.96 8.87 30.28
C ALA A 106 -39.75 8.03 31.28
N LEU A 107 -39.16 6.93 31.79
CA LEU A 107 -39.78 6.09 32.82
C LEU A 107 -40.01 6.85 34.13
N LYS A 108 -39.05 7.68 34.53
CA LYS A 108 -39.18 8.53 35.73
C LYS A 108 -40.28 9.59 35.57
N ARG A 109 -40.41 10.19 34.39
CA ARG A 109 -41.51 11.13 34.11
C ARG A 109 -42.86 10.41 34.11
N LEU A 110 -42.93 9.24 33.47
CA LEU A 110 -44.14 8.43 33.40
C LEU A 110 -44.63 8.02 34.80
N SER A 111 -43.74 7.62 35.70
CA SER A 111 -44.13 7.28 37.07
C SER A 111 -44.61 8.50 37.86
N GLN A 112 -43.98 9.66 37.70
CA GLN A 112 -44.44 10.91 38.30
C GLN A 112 -45.81 11.33 37.79
N ASP A 113 -46.06 11.21 36.48
CA ASP A 113 -47.35 11.56 35.88
C ASP A 113 -48.45 10.58 36.30
N ALA A 114 -48.13 9.28 36.44
CA ALA A 114 -49.05 8.29 36.96
C ALA A 114 -49.45 8.57 38.42
N GLU A 115 -48.51 8.94 39.28
CA GLU A 115 -48.80 9.30 40.68
C GLU A 115 -49.62 10.59 40.78
N LYS A 116 -49.33 11.61 39.96
CA LYS A 116 -50.16 12.82 39.88
C LYS A 116 -51.59 12.51 39.43
N ALA A 117 -51.74 11.73 38.35
CA ALA A 117 -53.06 11.35 37.86
C ALA A 117 -53.87 10.55 38.89
N ARG A 118 -53.21 9.69 39.68
CA ARG A 118 -53.85 8.97 40.80
C ARG A 118 -54.31 9.91 41.91
N ALA A 119 -53.48 10.89 42.29
CA ALA A 119 -53.84 11.89 43.29
C ALA A 119 -55.05 12.74 42.84
N ASP A 120 -55.02 13.23 41.60
CA ASP A 120 -56.11 14.01 41.00
C ASP A 120 -57.42 13.21 40.94
N LEU A 121 -57.36 11.93 40.55
CA LEU A 121 -58.53 11.05 40.52
C LEU A 121 -59.10 10.83 41.93
N LYS A 122 -58.25 10.70 42.95
CA LYS A 122 -58.69 10.54 44.34
C LYS A 122 -59.39 11.80 44.85
N GLU A 123 -58.82 12.98 44.59
CA GLU A 123 -59.43 14.26 44.97
C GLU A 123 -60.79 14.46 44.28
N ARG A 124 -60.87 14.16 42.97
CA ARG A 124 -62.15 14.20 42.23
C ARG A 124 -63.18 13.20 42.74
N ALA A 125 -62.75 12.00 43.13
CA ALA A 125 -63.63 10.99 43.70
C ALA A 125 -64.18 11.40 45.07
N GLU A 126 -63.35 12.01 45.93
CA GLU A 126 -63.78 12.57 47.21
C GLU A 126 -64.79 13.71 47.03
N GLY A 127 -64.54 14.62 46.07
CA GLY A 127 -65.49 15.67 45.70
C GLY A 127 -66.83 15.12 45.21
N LEU A 128 -66.81 14.18 44.26
CA LEU A 128 -68.02 13.51 43.75
C LEU A 128 -68.78 12.75 44.84
N ALA A 129 -68.08 12.11 45.78
CA ALA A 129 -68.71 11.41 46.90
C ALA A 129 -69.42 12.38 47.85
N ARG A 130 -68.84 13.56 48.12
CA ARG A 130 -69.50 14.62 48.90
C ARG A 130 -70.74 15.15 48.19
N ASP A 131 -70.64 15.44 46.89
CA ASP A 131 -71.79 15.89 46.08
C ASP A 131 -72.93 14.86 46.09
N PHE A 132 -72.59 13.58 45.96
CA PHE A 132 -73.57 12.49 46.06
C PHE A 132 -74.22 12.40 47.43
N ALA A 133 -73.43 12.47 48.52
CA ALA A 133 -73.94 12.43 49.88
C ALA A 133 -74.87 13.63 50.17
N GLN A 134 -74.51 14.81 49.69
CA GLN A 134 -75.32 16.03 49.83
C GLN A 134 -76.66 15.93 49.08
N ARG A 135 -76.65 15.38 47.86
CA ARG A 135 -77.88 15.13 47.08
C ARG A 135 -78.78 14.05 47.70
N LEU A 136 -78.20 13.00 48.30
CA LEU A 136 -78.95 11.91 48.92
C LEU A 136 -79.55 12.29 50.28
N LEU A 137 -78.87 13.13 51.07
CA LEU A 137 -79.30 13.57 52.40
C LEU A 137 -80.21 14.81 52.40
N GLY A 138 -80.42 15.46 51.25
CA GLY A 138 -81.36 16.58 51.08
C GLY A 138 -81.03 17.84 51.91
N ARG A 139 -79.81 17.93 52.46
CA ARG A 139 -79.32 19.05 53.26
C ARG A 139 -77.85 19.30 52.98
N GLU A 140 -77.45 20.57 52.88
CA GLU A 140 -76.06 20.97 52.72
C GLU A 140 -75.22 20.48 53.91
N VAL A 141 -74.25 19.62 53.64
CA VAL A 141 -73.28 19.17 54.64
C VAL A 141 -72.04 20.02 54.47
N HIS A 142 -72.00 21.16 55.14
CA HIS A 142 -70.80 21.98 55.29
C HIS A 142 -70.01 21.52 56.52
N GLN A 143 -68.91 20.80 56.28
CA GLN A 143 -67.57 20.98 56.85
C GLN A 143 -66.64 19.87 56.36
#